data_AF-F2R219-F1
#
_entry.id   AF-F2R219-F1
#
_cell.length_a   1.000
_cell.length_b   1.000
_cell.length_c   1.000
_cell.angle_alpha   90.00
_cell.angle_beta   90.00
_cell.angle_gamma   90.00
#
_symmetry.space_group_name_H-M   'P 1'
#
loop_
_entity.id
_entity.type
_entity.pdbx_description
1 polymer ?
#
loop_
_entity_poly.entity_id
_entity_poly.type
_entity_poly.pdbx_seq_one_letter_code
_entity_poly.pdbx_strand_id
1 'polypeptide(L)'
;MTTPIGPVVLFDDDYYMYVLQDHASAEAWWEMPDEYACGFDALARPLRMTGEPHQVTLELRGDEPAEADLRRLVADHYQRFLQGQTPPRASDLSEFIAGLPVEGS
;
A
#
# COMPACT_ATOMS: atom_id res chain seq x y z
N MET A 1 0.97 -18.53 8.94
CA MET A 1 0.54 -17.43 8.05
C MET A 1 1.77 -16.60 7.77
N THR A 2 2.02 -16.27 6.51
CA THR A 2 3.18 -15.47 6.10
C THR A 2 2.91 -14.01 6.46
N THR A 3 3.86 -13.35 7.11
CA THR A 3 3.73 -11.93 7.50
C THR A 3 3.94 -11.04 6.27
N PRO A 4 3.20 -9.92 6.14
CA PRO A 4 3.50 -8.90 5.13
C PRO A 4 4.94 -8.38 5.27
N ILE A 5 5.62 -8.17 4.14
CA ILE A 5 6.97 -7.60 4.14
C ILE A 5 6.95 -6.14 3.72
N GLY A 6 7.79 -5.32 4.37
CA GLY A 6 7.84 -3.87 4.16
C GLY A 6 8.67 -3.45 2.94
N PRO A 7 8.41 -2.25 2.38
CA PRO A 7 7.32 -1.34 2.73
C PRO A 7 5.93 -1.85 2.30
N VAL A 8 4.88 -1.30 2.90
CA VAL A 8 3.47 -1.58 2.51
C VAL A 8 2.88 -0.36 1.81
N VAL A 9 2.08 -0.60 0.77
CA VAL A 9 1.36 0.42 0.01
C VAL A 9 -0.13 0.24 0.30
N LEU A 10 -0.75 1.23 0.94
CA LEU A 10 -2.17 1.20 1.32
C LEU A 10 -2.93 2.25 0.52
N PHE A 11 -4.20 1.98 0.26
CA PHE A 11 -5.14 2.89 -0.37
C PHE A 11 -6.38 3.05 0.51
N ASP A 12 -6.77 4.29 0.77
CA ASP A 12 -8.04 4.58 1.45
C ASP A 12 -9.25 4.45 0.50
N ASP A 13 -10.44 4.74 0.99
CA ASP A 13 -11.71 4.67 0.29
C ASP A 13 -11.83 5.67 -0.88
N ASP A 14 -11.07 6.76 -0.85
CA ASP A 14 -10.87 7.71 -1.94
C ASP A 14 -9.77 7.29 -2.94
N TYR A 15 -9.07 6.18 -2.67
CA TYR A 15 -7.87 5.71 -3.36
C TYR A 15 -6.68 6.67 -3.27
N TYR A 16 -6.59 7.44 -2.20
CA TYR A 16 -5.35 8.10 -1.81
C TYR A 16 -4.35 7.06 -1.31
N MET A 17 -3.09 7.18 -1.74
CA MET A 17 -2.04 6.21 -1.50
C MET A 17 -1.19 6.63 -0.31
N TYR A 18 -0.89 5.68 0.56
CA TYR A 18 0.06 5.82 1.66
C TYR A 18 1.11 4.72 1.55
N VAL A 19 2.39 5.07 1.70
CA VAL A 19 3.48 4.09 1.74
C VAL A 19 4.14 4.14 3.09
N LEU A 20 4.11 3.02 3.82
CA LEU A 20 4.59 2.90 5.20
C LEU A 20 5.73 1.88 5.26
N GLN A 21 6.71 2.15 6.11
CA GLN A 21 7.98 1.39 6.15
C GLN A 21 7.79 -0.12 6.40
N ASP A 22 6.79 -0.49 7.17
CA ASP A 22 6.45 -1.88 7.50
C ASP A 22 5.00 -2.00 7.99
N HIS A 23 4.52 -3.24 8.14
CA HIS A 23 3.14 -3.50 8.57
C HIS A 23 2.86 -3.01 10.00
N ALA A 24 3.83 -3.07 10.91
CA ALA A 24 3.62 -2.65 12.30
C ALA A 24 3.40 -1.13 12.39
N SER A 25 4.17 -0.38 11.60
CA SER A 25 4.01 1.07 11.45
C SER A 25 2.67 1.41 10.81
N ALA A 26 2.24 0.62 9.84
CA ALA A 26 0.93 0.77 9.22
C ALA A 26 -0.24 0.50 10.18
N GLU A 27 -0.16 -0.56 10.98
CA GLU A 27 -1.15 -0.87 12.00
C GLU A 27 -1.22 0.19 13.11
N ALA A 28 -0.08 0.79 13.47
CA ALA A 28 -0.02 1.86 14.45
C ALA A 28 -0.52 3.22 13.90
N TRP A 29 -0.40 3.45 12.59
CA TRP A 29 -0.80 4.70 11.95
C TRP A 29 -2.27 4.73 11.55
N TRP A 30 -2.81 3.59 11.11
CA TRP A 30 -4.17 3.53 10.55
C TRP A 30 -5.24 3.53 11.65
N GLU A 31 -6.17 4.49 11.57
CA GLU A 31 -7.17 4.70 12.61
C GLU A 31 -8.47 3.92 12.35
N MET A 32 -9.01 3.98 11.13
CA MET A 32 -10.35 3.49 10.84
C MET A 32 -10.31 2.38 9.77
N PRO A 33 -10.51 1.09 10.13
CA PRO A 33 -10.38 0.00 9.17
C PRO A 33 -11.44 0.01 8.04
N ASP A 34 -12.52 0.78 8.17
CA ASP A 34 -13.51 1.01 7.11
C ASP A 34 -13.08 2.04 6.06
N GLU A 35 -12.13 2.92 6.39
CA GLU A 35 -11.48 3.81 5.42
C GLU A 35 -10.49 3.03 4.53
N TYR A 36 -10.13 1.80 4.87
CA TYR A 36 -9.22 0.98 4.07
C TYR A 36 -9.95 0.37 2.84
N ALA A 37 -9.51 0.72 1.64
CA ALA A 37 -10.00 0.09 0.42
C ALA A 37 -9.18 -1.15 0.03
N CYS A 38 -7.86 -1.03 -0.05
CA CYS A 38 -6.96 -2.12 -0.39
C CYS A 38 -5.49 -1.80 -0.04
N GLY A 39 -4.62 -2.80 -0.14
CA GLY A 39 -3.19 -2.61 0.09
C GLY A 39 -2.36 -3.77 -0.41
N PHE A 40 -1.06 -3.53 -0.49
CA PHE A 40 -0.07 -4.46 -1.03
C PHE A 40 1.21 -4.40 -0.19
N ASP A 41 1.91 -5.52 -0.08
CA ASP A 41 3.25 -5.55 0.49
C ASP A 41 4.33 -5.30 -0.58
N ALA A 42 5.61 -5.35 -0.21
CA ALA A 42 6.72 -5.08 -1.13
C ALA A 42 6.85 -6.07 -2.30
N LEU A 43 6.15 -7.22 -2.26
CA LEU A 43 6.07 -8.18 -3.36
C LEU A 43 4.77 -8.04 -4.15
N ALA A 44 4.05 -6.92 -3.99
CA ALA A 44 2.73 -6.70 -4.56
C ALA A 44 1.69 -7.76 -4.16
N ARG A 45 1.87 -8.45 -3.02
CA ARG A 45 0.89 -9.42 -2.54
C ARG A 45 -0.26 -8.66 -1.87
N PRO A 46 -1.52 -8.98 -2.19
CA PRO A 46 -2.66 -8.24 -1.67
C PRO A 46 -2.80 -8.43 -0.16
N LEU A 47 -3.10 -7.33 0.52
CA LEU A 47 -3.38 -7.27 1.94
C LEU A 47 -4.89 -7.25 2.20
N ARG A 48 -5.25 -7.53 3.45
CA ARG A 48 -6.54 -7.20 4.04
C ARG A 48 -6.29 -6.50 5.37
N MET A 49 -7.15 -5.55 5.70
CA MET A 49 -7.19 -4.93 7.02
C MET A 49 -8.41 -5.44 7.78
N THR A 50 -8.21 -5.76 9.05
CA THR A 50 -9.29 -6.17 9.97
C THR A 50 -9.03 -5.54 11.34
N GLY A 51 -10.00 -5.62 12.25
CA GLY A 51 -9.86 -5.12 13.62
C GLY A 51 -10.85 -4.00 13.93
N GLU A 52 -10.59 -3.31 15.03
CA GLU A 52 -11.41 -2.20 15.52
C GLU A 52 -10.68 -0.87 15.26
N PRO A 53 -11.38 0.27 15.33
CA PRO A 53 -10.74 1.59 15.28
C PRO A 53 -9.54 1.70 16.23
N HIS A 54 -8.42 2.21 15.72
CA HIS A 54 -7.10 2.32 16.36
C HIS A 54 -6.46 0.99 16.80
N GLN A 55 -7.03 -0.15 16.40
CA GLN A 55 -6.53 -1.49 16.70
C GLN A 55 -6.69 -2.38 15.46
N VAL A 56 -6.11 -1.95 14.36
CA VAL A 56 -6.17 -2.68 13.10
C VAL A 56 -5.07 -3.74 13.01
N THR A 57 -5.27 -4.72 12.13
CA THR A 57 -4.31 -5.77 11.80
C THR A 57 -4.27 -5.94 10.29
N LEU A 58 -3.06 -6.02 9.74
CA LEU A 58 -2.78 -6.27 8.33
C LEU A 58 -2.33 -7.71 8.11
N GLU A 59 -3.00 -8.39 7.19
CA GLU A 59 -2.69 -9.77 6.85
C GLU A 59 -2.63 -9.94 5.32
N LEU A 60 -1.85 -10.91 4.85
CA LEU A 60 -1.91 -11.31 3.45
C LEU A 60 -3.27 -11.92 3.12
N ARG A 61 -3.87 -11.45 2.04
CA ARG A 61 -5.05 -12.07 1.43
C ARG A 61 -4.68 -13.32 0.62
N GLY A 62 -3.46 -13.37 0.10
CA GLY A 62 -2.89 -14.51 -0.63
C GLY A 62 -1.42 -14.29 -0.97
N ASP A 63 -0.76 -15.33 -1.48
CA ASP A 63 0.66 -15.29 -1.82
C ASP A 63 0.94 -14.86 -3.29
N GLU A 64 -0.10 -14.79 -4.13
CA GLU A 64 0.03 -14.40 -5.54
C GLU A 64 0.21 -12.88 -5.68
N PRO A 65 1.29 -12.41 -6.33
CA PRO A 65 1.49 -11.00 -6.62
C PRO A 65 0.42 -10.44 -7.56
N ALA A 66 -0.10 -9.26 -7.25
CA ALA A 66 -1.04 -8.50 -8.07
C ALA A 66 -0.38 -7.20 -8.58
N GLU A 67 0.82 -7.33 -9.16
CA GLU A 67 1.65 -6.18 -9.58
C GLU A 67 0.94 -5.26 -10.58
N ALA A 68 0.19 -5.81 -11.54
CA ALA A 68 -0.55 -5.01 -12.52
C ALA A 68 -1.60 -4.12 -11.86
N ASP A 69 -2.30 -4.63 -10.84
CA ASP A 69 -3.29 -3.87 -10.09
C ASP A 69 -2.64 -2.79 -9.24
N LEU A 70 -1.56 -3.12 -8.53
CA LEU A 70 -0.78 -2.14 -7.76
C LEU A 70 -0.33 -0.99 -8.67
N ARG A 71 0.32 -1.28 -9.80
CA ARG A 71 0.82 -0.24 -10.72
C ARG A 71 -0.30 0.63 -11.27
N ARG A 72 -1.46 0.04 -11.58
CA ARG A 72 -2.65 0.78 -12.02
C ARG A 72 -3.15 1.73 -10.93
N LEU A 73 -3.29 1.25 -9.70
CA LEU A 73 -3.78 2.06 -8.57
C LEU A 73 -2.82 3.20 -8.23
N VAL A 74 -1.50 2.95 -8.26
CA VAL A 74 -0.49 4.00 -8.09
C VAL A 74 -0.64 5.05 -9.20
N ALA A 75 -0.78 4.65 -10.46
CA ALA A 75 -0.98 5.59 -11.56
C ALA A 75 -2.26 6.42 -11.39
N ASP A 76 -3.36 5.79 -10.97
CA ASP A 76 -4.64 6.45 -10.70
C ASP A 76 -4.50 7.48 -9.56
N HIS A 77 -3.80 7.14 -8.48
CA HIS A 77 -3.49 8.06 -7.38
C HIS A 77 -2.72 9.29 -7.87
N TYR A 78 -1.62 9.09 -8.60
CA TYR A 78 -0.80 10.19 -9.12
C TYR A 78 -1.61 11.11 -10.03
N GLN A 79 -2.45 10.54 -10.90
CA GLN A 79 -3.30 11.31 -11.79
C GLN A 79 -4.31 12.18 -11.03
N ARG A 80 -4.91 11.65 -9.95
CA ARG A 80 -5.97 12.33 -9.18
C ARG A 80 -5.42 13.38 -8.23
N PHE A 81 -4.39 13.02 -7.47
CA PHE A 81 -3.98 13.77 -6.29
C PHE A 81 -2.64 14.51 -6.45
N LEU A 82 -1.76 14.03 -7.35
CA LEU A 82 -0.40 14.57 -7.52
C LEU A 82 -0.20 15.15 -8.93
N GLN A 83 -1.06 16.09 -9.31
CA GLN A 83 -1.01 16.71 -10.65
C GLN A 83 0.39 17.26 -10.99
N GLY A 84 0.93 16.81 -12.13
CA GLY A 84 2.27 17.19 -12.60
C GLY A 84 3.42 16.31 -12.11
N GLN A 85 3.17 15.41 -11.16
CA GLN A 85 4.10 14.36 -10.78
C GLN A 85 3.85 13.11 -11.62
N THR A 86 4.90 12.30 -11.83
CA THR A 86 4.78 11.02 -12.52
C THR A 86 5.13 9.88 -11.57
N PRO A 87 4.34 8.79 -11.57
CA PRO A 87 4.66 7.62 -10.77
C PRO A 87 5.98 6.98 -11.26
N PRO A 88 6.67 6.20 -10.41
CA PRO A 88 7.85 5.44 -10.82
C PRO A 88 7.55 4.56 -12.04
N ARG A 89 8.49 4.53 -13.00
CA ARG A 89 8.35 3.77 -14.26
C ARG A 89 9.22 2.52 -14.32
N ALA A 90 9.89 2.17 -13.22
CA ALA A 90 10.78 1.01 -13.16
C ALA A 90 10.00 -0.26 -13.49
N SER A 91 10.55 -1.10 -14.37
CA SER A 91 9.94 -2.38 -14.76
C SER A 91 10.12 -3.45 -13.68
N ASP A 92 11.21 -3.37 -12.91
CA ASP A 92 11.39 -4.19 -11.73
C ASP A 92 10.47 -3.71 -10.60
N LEU A 93 9.84 -4.65 -9.89
CA LEU A 93 8.90 -4.34 -8.82
C LEU A 93 9.61 -3.72 -7.61
N SER A 94 10.79 -4.24 -7.24
CA SER A 94 11.52 -3.74 -6.07
C SER A 94 11.99 -2.30 -6.28
N GLU A 95 12.47 -1.97 -7.49
CA GLU A 95 12.81 -0.61 -7.88
C GLU A 95 11.57 0.30 -7.97
N PHE A 96 10.44 -0.23 -8.45
CA PHE A 96 9.18 0.51 -8.49
C PHE A 96 8.72 0.92 -7.10
N ILE A 97 8.68 -0.03 -6.16
CA ILE A 97 8.30 0.19 -4.76
C ILE A 97 9.25 1.17 -4.08
N ALA A 98 10.56 1.00 -4.27
CA ALA A 98 11.58 1.88 -3.68
C ALA A 98 11.51 3.32 -4.19
N GLY A 99 10.89 3.54 -5.35
CA GLY A 99 10.67 4.87 -5.93
C GLY A 99 9.43 5.59 -5.41
N LEU A 100 8.56 4.93 -4.64
CA LEU A 100 7.34 5.55 -4.09
C LEU A 100 7.68 6.43 -2.88
N PRO A 101 6.93 7.53 -2.65
CA PRO A 101 7.15 8.41 -1.50
C PRO A 101 6.73 7.72 -0.21
N VAL A 102 7.70 7.39 0.66
CA VAL A 102 7.45 6.81 1.99
C VAL A 102 7.05 7.91 2.96
N GLU A 103 5.92 7.72 3.64
CA GLU A 103 5.43 8.63 4.67
C GLU A 103 6.33 8.56 5.92
N GLY A 104 6.65 9.72 6.51
CA GLY A 104 7.38 9.80 7.78
C GLY A 104 8.89 9.52 7.72
N SER A 105 9.52 9.60 6.54
CA SER A 105 10.99 9.54 6.37
C SER A 105 11.70 10.87 6.67
#